data_AF-A0AAD1NNQ4-F1
#
_entry.id   AF-A0AAD1NNQ4-F1
#
_cell.length_a   1.000
_cell.length_b   1.000
_cell.length_c   1.000
_cell.angle_alpha   90.00
_cell.angle_beta   90.00
_cell.angle_gamma   90.00
#
_symmetry.space_group_name_H-M   'P 1'
#
loop_
_entity.id
_entity.type
_entity.pdbx_description
1 polymer ?
#
loop_
_entity_poly.entity_id
_entity_poly.type
_entity_poly.pdbx_seq_one_letter_code
_entity_poly.pdbx_strand_id
1 'polypeptide(L)'
;MFRGLNEIKQHIEEGNLDYLRQHMPKAWSQYMFRIEKDPAWLEIISYLRANAVIKDYQIYYLMYCRVAYYSEPKQFTPLFDIIKVNGPDGSLVEDDPEHLYRLCHDVYLGFISAFISVGGRLDHNRLLELVFAGESDAYAIFNFLLPRYAFSHKALATAAACLFYNEYHLNGAGEQALAALLSRGIALDYCFDDDSEFGEYACLAALIFGHNPKRFNQLYADGVEQALVDGFDWSFLLTEHELTLEHIEALKLLSRSAALPIDEIGECLLERKYEALLAAFDSLR
;
A
#
# COMPACT_ATOMS: atom_id res chain seq x y z
N MET A 1 5.07 -28.86 24.09
CA MET A 1 4.56 -27.49 24.31
C MET A 1 5.17 -27.01 25.61
N PHE A 2 5.92 -25.90 25.61
CA PHE A 2 6.58 -25.42 26.83
C PHE A 2 5.62 -24.64 27.73
N ARG A 3 5.64 -24.90 29.03
CA ARG A 3 4.78 -24.31 30.06
C ARG A 3 5.21 -22.88 30.45
N GLY A 4 6.46 -22.51 30.16
CA GLY A 4 6.98 -21.16 30.39
C GLY A 4 8.50 -21.07 30.33
N LEU A 5 9.04 -19.92 30.76
CA LEU A 5 10.46 -19.59 30.69
C LEU A 5 11.37 -20.62 31.39
N ASN A 6 10.92 -21.18 32.52
CA ASN A 6 11.72 -22.13 33.31
C ASN A 6 11.98 -23.45 32.57
N GLU A 7 11.02 -23.93 31.78
CA GLU A 7 11.20 -25.15 30.98
C GLU A 7 12.18 -24.91 29.83
N ILE A 8 12.14 -23.71 29.24
CA ILE A 8 13.11 -23.29 28.21
C ILE A 8 14.52 -23.22 28.82
N LYS A 9 14.65 -22.60 30.01
CA LYS A 9 15.92 -22.52 30.74
C LYS A 9 16.49 -23.90 31.07
N GLN A 10 15.64 -24.82 31.55
CA GLN A 10 16.06 -26.20 31.83
C GLN A 10 16.65 -26.88 30.59
N HIS A 11 15.98 -26.79 29.44
CA HIS A 11 16.53 -27.36 28.20
C HIS A 11 17.82 -26.69 27.73
N ILE A 12 18.00 -25.39 27.99
CA ILE A 12 19.27 -24.69 27.73
C ILE A 12 20.37 -25.24 28.64
N GLU A 13 20.10 -25.38 29.93
CA GLU A 13 21.05 -25.93 30.92
C GLU A 13 21.44 -27.38 30.63
N GLU A 14 20.51 -28.18 30.12
CA GLU A 14 20.73 -29.56 29.68
C GLU A 14 21.44 -29.68 28.32
N GLY A 15 21.68 -28.56 27.61
CA GLY A 15 22.28 -28.56 26.27
C GLY A 15 21.36 -29.06 25.16
N ASN A 16 20.05 -29.14 25.40
CA ASN A 16 19.03 -29.70 24.53
C ASN A 16 18.60 -28.73 23.40
N LEU A 17 19.56 -28.11 22.70
CA LEU A 17 19.29 -27.07 21.69
C LEU A 17 18.54 -27.61 20.45
N ASP A 18 18.79 -28.85 20.03
CA ASP A 18 18.08 -29.47 18.92
C ASP A 18 16.59 -29.69 19.23
N TYR A 19 16.30 -30.10 20.47
CA TYR A 19 14.92 -30.23 20.95
C TYR A 19 14.21 -28.87 20.93
N LEU A 20 14.88 -27.82 21.42
CA LEU A 20 14.37 -26.45 21.35
C LEU A 20 14.11 -26.02 19.90
N ARG A 21 15.05 -26.26 18.98
CA ARG A 21 14.89 -25.88 17.57
C ARG A 21 13.66 -26.53 16.92
N GLN A 22 13.37 -27.79 17.27
CA GLN A 22 12.22 -28.53 16.72
C GLN A 22 10.87 -28.11 17.33
N HIS A 23 10.85 -27.66 18.60
CA HIS A 23 9.60 -27.49 19.35
C HIS A 23 9.24 -26.02 19.66
N MET A 24 10.20 -25.10 19.62
CA MET A 24 9.99 -23.67 19.90
C MET A 24 9.17 -22.94 18.82
N PRO A 25 9.32 -23.20 17.49
CA PRO A 25 8.61 -22.45 16.45
C PRO A 25 7.07 -22.46 16.56
N LYS A 26 6.49 -23.54 17.11
CA LYS A 26 5.03 -23.69 17.24
C LYS A 26 4.42 -22.95 18.43
N ALA A 27 5.25 -22.42 19.34
CA ALA A 27 4.84 -21.95 20.65
C ALA A 27 5.12 -20.45 20.88
N TRP A 28 5.55 -19.70 19.87
CA TRP A 28 6.19 -18.40 20.04
C TRP A 28 5.21 -17.26 20.37
N SER A 29 4.04 -17.22 19.73
CA SER A 29 3.05 -16.13 19.89
C SER A 29 2.53 -15.98 21.32
N GLN A 30 2.38 -17.08 22.07
CA GLN A 30 1.84 -17.05 23.44
C GLN A 30 2.78 -16.38 24.47
N TYR A 31 4.06 -16.20 24.14
CA TYR A 31 5.03 -15.55 25.03
C TYR A 31 5.14 -14.05 24.82
N MET A 32 4.50 -13.52 23.78
CA MET A 32 4.50 -12.09 23.46
C MET A 32 4.16 -11.21 24.67
N PHE A 33 3.12 -11.54 25.44
CA PHE A 33 2.70 -10.77 26.62
C PHE A 33 3.67 -10.88 27.83
N ARG A 34 4.56 -11.88 27.82
CA ARG A 34 5.50 -12.12 28.94
C ARG A 34 6.82 -11.36 28.77
N ILE A 35 7.24 -11.11 27.53
CA ILE A 35 8.50 -10.39 27.21
C ILE A 35 8.54 -8.97 27.80
N GLU A 36 7.38 -8.31 27.88
CA GLU A 36 7.22 -6.98 28.48
C GLU A 36 7.48 -6.94 29.99
N LYS A 37 7.09 -8.03 30.67
CA LYS A 37 6.97 -8.07 32.13
C LYS A 37 8.21 -8.62 32.81
N ASP A 38 9.07 -9.27 32.05
CA ASP A 38 10.24 -9.96 32.56
C ASP A 38 11.42 -9.86 31.56
N PRO A 39 12.42 -9.02 31.87
CA PRO A 39 13.63 -8.85 31.05
C PRO A 39 14.38 -10.16 30.79
N ALA A 40 14.21 -11.20 31.62
CA ALA A 40 14.84 -12.50 31.40
C ALA A 40 14.40 -13.15 30.08
N TRP A 41 13.26 -12.74 29.50
CA TRP A 41 12.89 -13.18 28.15
C TRP A 41 13.83 -12.63 27.08
N LEU A 42 14.29 -11.38 27.19
CA LEU A 42 15.22 -10.80 26.21
C LEU A 42 16.56 -11.53 26.21
N GLU A 43 17.06 -11.89 27.41
CA GLU A 43 18.28 -12.70 27.56
C GLU A 43 18.14 -14.07 26.88
N ILE A 44 17.00 -14.73 27.09
CA ILE A 44 16.73 -16.05 26.50
C ILE A 44 16.57 -15.95 24.98
N ILE A 45 15.83 -14.96 24.46
CA ILE A 45 15.71 -14.74 23.01
C ILE A 45 17.08 -14.46 22.39
N SER A 46 17.89 -13.63 23.03
CA SER A 46 19.26 -13.34 22.59
C SER A 46 20.12 -14.61 22.54
N TYR A 47 20.10 -15.42 23.60
CA TYR A 47 20.83 -16.70 23.65
C TYR A 47 20.38 -17.67 22.55
N LEU A 48 19.08 -17.82 22.37
CA LEU A 48 18.51 -18.73 21.36
C LEU A 48 18.87 -18.27 19.95
N ARG A 49 18.87 -16.96 19.70
CA ARG A 49 19.24 -16.41 18.41
C ARG A 49 20.73 -16.57 18.12
N ALA A 50 21.59 -16.32 19.10
CA ALA A 50 23.04 -16.52 18.99
C ALA A 50 23.43 -17.98 18.70
N ASN A 51 22.62 -18.93 19.16
CA ASN A 51 22.82 -20.37 18.94
C ASN A 51 22.00 -20.94 17.75
N ALA A 52 21.44 -20.07 16.89
CA ALA A 52 20.64 -20.47 15.72
C ALA A 52 19.49 -21.46 16.06
N VAL A 53 18.89 -21.30 17.25
CA VAL A 53 17.71 -22.06 17.68
C VAL A 53 16.44 -21.40 17.16
N ILE A 54 16.44 -20.07 17.10
CA ILE A 54 15.38 -19.26 16.47
C ILE A 54 15.98 -18.36 15.40
N LYS A 55 15.13 -17.94 14.47
CA LYS A 55 15.45 -17.05 13.36
C LYS A 55 14.91 -15.64 13.56
N ASP A 56 15.42 -14.68 12.77
CA ASP A 56 14.98 -13.28 12.82
C ASP A 56 13.47 -13.12 12.57
N TYR A 57 12.88 -13.91 11.66
CA TYR A 57 11.43 -13.86 11.42
C TYR A 57 10.60 -14.21 12.67
N GLN A 58 11.12 -15.08 13.55
CA GLN A 58 10.42 -15.46 14.78
C GLN A 58 10.49 -14.33 15.81
N ILE A 59 11.62 -13.61 15.86
CA ILE A 59 11.76 -12.41 16.69
C ILE A 59 10.82 -11.31 16.18
N TYR A 60 10.75 -11.13 14.86
CA TYR A 60 9.83 -10.21 14.22
C TYR A 60 8.37 -10.53 14.51
N TYR A 61 7.95 -11.79 14.40
CA TYR A 61 6.57 -12.19 14.64
C TYR A 61 6.10 -11.84 16.06
N LEU A 62 6.99 -11.90 17.07
CA LEU A 62 6.68 -11.43 18.43
C LEU A 62 6.35 -9.93 18.48
N MET A 63 7.08 -9.13 17.69
CA MET A 63 6.84 -7.69 17.58
C MET A 63 5.56 -7.41 16.79
N TYR A 64 5.38 -8.06 15.64
CA TYR A 64 4.21 -7.88 14.79
C TYR A 64 2.92 -8.26 15.51
N CYS A 65 2.87 -9.39 16.23
CA CYS A 65 1.68 -9.75 16.98
C CYS A 65 1.27 -8.60 17.93
N ARG A 66 2.21 -7.85 18.50
CA ARG A 66 1.84 -6.67 19.30
C ARG A 66 1.35 -5.51 18.47
N VAL A 67 1.91 -5.25 17.29
CA VAL A 67 1.33 -4.27 16.35
C VAL A 67 -0.13 -4.62 16.06
N ALA A 68 -0.44 -5.90 15.89
CA ALA A 68 -1.81 -6.35 15.67
C ALA A 68 -2.74 -6.21 16.92
N TYR A 69 -2.19 -6.13 18.13
CA TYR A 69 -2.95 -6.04 19.39
C TYR A 69 -2.90 -4.67 20.10
N TYR A 70 -1.92 -3.81 19.78
CA TYR A 70 -1.62 -2.57 20.48
C TYR A 70 -1.21 -1.46 19.51
N SER A 71 -1.75 -0.25 19.71
CA SER A 71 -1.48 0.93 18.88
C SER A 71 -0.15 1.65 19.17
N GLU A 72 0.73 1.11 20.03
CA GLU A 72 1.92 1.83 20.50
C GLU A 72 3.27 1.23 20.04
N PRO A 73 4.03 1.95 19.17
CA PRO A 73 5.31 1.47 18.62
C PRO A 73 6.51 1.42 19.57
N LYS A 74 6.40 2.00 20.78
CA LYS A 74 7.57 2.35 21.61
C LYS A 74 8.32 1.14 22.22
N GLN A 75 7.78 -0.07 22.11
CA GLN A 75 8.31 -1.24 22.83
C GLN A 75 9.17 -2.19 21.98
N PHE A 76 9.44 -1.88 20.71
CA PHE A 76 10.07 -2.82 19.77
C PHE A 76 11.60 -2.79 19.73
N THR A 77 12.22 -1.72 20.23
CA THR A 77 13.67 -1.49 20.15
C THR A 77 14.52 -2.66 20.66
N PRO A 78 14.24 -3.29 21.83
CA PRO A 78 15.11 -4.34 22.35
C PRO A 78 15.16 -5.60 21.49
N LEU A 79 14.09 -5.92 20.76
CA LEU A 79 14.03 -7.12 19.91
C LEU A 79 14.77 -6.89 18.58
N PHE A 80 14.69 -5.68 18.01
CA PHE A 80 15.53 -5.30 16.87
C PHE A 80 17.02 -5.24 17.24
N ASP A 81 17.36 -4.81 18.45
CA ASP A 81 18.75 -4.82 18.94
C ASP A 81 19.34 -6.24 18.97
N ILE A 82 18.54 -7.25 19.34
CA ILE A 82 18.99 -8.66 19.30
C ILE A 82 19.33 -9.09 17.88
N ILE A 83 18.51 -8.73 16.88
CA ILE A 83 18.78 -9.04 15.47
C ILE A 83 20.05 -8.33 15.02
N LYS A 84 20.17 -7.04 15.34
CA LYS A 84 21.31 -6.20 14.97
C LYS A 84 22.64 -6.72 15.52
N VAL A 85 22.68 -7.15 16.79
CA VAL A 85 23.89 -7.68 17.45
C VAL A 85 24.36 -8.98 16.80
N ASN A 86 23.43 -9.85 16.41
CA ASN A 86 23.77 -11.16 15.83
C ASN A 86 23.98 -11.11 14.30
N GLY A 87 23.63 -9.98 13.66
CA GLY A 87 23.57 -9.84 12.21
C GLY A 87 22.38 -10.59 11.60
N PRO A 88 21.83 -10.11 10.46
CA PRO A 88 20.66 -10.71 9.85
C PRO A 88 20.94 -12.14 9.37
N ASP A 89 20.07 -13.09 9.68
CA ASP A 89 20.11 -14.47 9.16
C ASP A 89 19.43 -14.64 7.80
N GLY A 90 18.91 -13.55 7.22
CA GLY A 90 18.22 -13.51 5.94
C GLY A 90 16.77 -14.00 5.96
N SER A 91 16.25 -14.43 7.12
CA SER A 91 14.85 -14.87 7.27
C SER A 91 13.87 -13.72 7.47
N LEU A 92 14.36 -12.52 7.76
CA LEU A 92 13.53 -11.34 8.02
C LEU A 92 12.96 -10.79 6.72
N VAL A 93 11.82 -11.35 6.30
CA VAL A 93 11.04 -10.97 5.13
C VAL A 93 9.60 -10.76 5.56
N GLU A 94 8.99 -9.67 5.11
CA GLU A 94 7.57 -9.39 5.29
C GLU A 94 6.91 -9.14 3.93
N ASP A 95 6.08 -10.09 3.53
CA ASP A 95 5.32 -10.12 2.28
C ASP A 95 3.85 -10.54 2.51
N ASP A 96 3.42 -10.69 3.77
CA ASP A 96 2.05 -11.05 4.10
C ASP A 96 1.11 -9.84 3.86
N PRO A 97 0.08 -9.97 3.00
CA PRO A 97 -0.80 -8.85 2.68
C PRO A 97 -1.58 -8.30 3.87
N GLU A 98 -1.97 -9.14 4.83
CA GLU A 98 -2.69 -8.70 6.03
C GLU A 98 -1.77 -7.90 6.95
N HIS A 99 -0.52 -8.36 7.10
CA HIS A 99 0.48 -7.66 7.88
C HIS A 99 0.81 -6.29 7.29
N LEU A 100 1.03 -6.22 5.98
CA LEU A 100 1.32 -4.96 5.29
C LEU A 100 0.15 -3.98 5.34
N TYR A 101 -1.09 -4.47 5.24
CA TYR A 101 -2.29 -3.65 5.43
C TYR A 101 -2.34 -3.00 6.82
N ARG A 102 -1.97 -3.73 7.88
CA ARG A 102 -1.90 -3.14 9.23
C ARG A 102 -0.75 -2.15 9.39
N LEU A 103 0.36 -2.38 8.71
CA LEU A 103 1.55 -1.54 8.79
C LEU A 103 1.49 -0.28 7.93
N CYS A 104 0.50 -0.14 7.03
CA CYS A 104 0.45 0.96 6.07
C CYS A 104 0.05 2.33 6.66
N HIS A 105 0.04 2.48 7.99
CA HIS A 105 -0.30 3.74 8.69
C HIS A 105 0.94 4.40 9.30
N ASP A 106 1.03 5.73 9.22
CA ASP A 106 2.20 6.52 9.65
C ASP A 106 2.66 6.29 11.09
N VAL A 107 1.76 5.89 11.99
CA VAL A 107 2.11 5.49 13.36
C VAL A 107 3.15 4.36 13.40
N TYR A 108 3.20 3.50 12.38
CA TYR A 108 4.13 2.38 12.27
C TYR A 108 5.43 2.71 11.55
N LEU A 109 5.64 3.95 11.09
CA LEU A 109 6.88 4.34 10.40
C LEU A 109 8.13 4.03 11.25
N GLY A 110 8.08 4.27 12.56
CA GLY A 110 9.19 3.93 13.46
C GLY A 110 9.52 2.43 13.46
N PHE A 111 8.50 1.59 13.41
CA PHE A 111 8.65 0.13 13.33
C PHE A 111 9.20 -0.32 11.98
N ILE A 112 8.65 0.18 10.88
CA ILE A 112 9.11 -0.11 9.51
C ILE A 112 10.57 0.32 9.34
N SER A 113 10.92 1.51 9.82
CA SER A 113 12.29 2.03 9.79
C SER A 113 13.25 1.13 10.56
N ALA A 114 12.87 0.69 11.76
CA ALA A 114 13.68 -0.24 12.56
C ALA A 114 13.86 -1.60 11.87
N PHE A 115 12.78 -2.16 11.30
CA PHE A 115 12.80 -3.40 10.53
C PHE A 115 13.79 -3.36 9.37
N ILE A 116 13.75 -2.30 8.56
CA ILE A 116 14.68 -2.13 7.43
C ILE A 116 16.11 -1.90 7.94
N SER A 117 16.28 -1.17 9.04
CA SER A 117 17.61 -0.85 9.59
C SER A 117 18.41 -2.07 10.03
N VAL A 118 17.73 -3.17 10.38
CA VAL A 118 18.35 -4.45 10.76
C VAL A 118 18.50 -5.41 9.58
N GLY A 119 18.24 -4.97 8.35
CA GLY A 119 18.35 -5.78 7.13
C GLY A 119 17.08 -6.52 6.73
N GLY A 120 15.93 -6.19 7.32
CA GLY A 120 14.65 -6.75 6.93
C GLY A 120 14.25 -6.35 5.51
N ARG A 121 13.66 -7.28 4.76
CA ARG A 121 13.13 -7.05 3.41
C ARG A 121 11.62 -7.00 3.46
N LEU A 122 11.02 -5.90 3.00
CA LEU A 122 9.58 -5.81 2.87
C LEU A 122 9.17 -5.89 1.39
N ASP A 123 7.97 -6.37 1.12
CA ASP A 123 7.30 -6.10 -0.15
C ASP A 123 6.90 -4.62 -0.22
N HIS A 124 7.86 -3.80 -0.64
CA HIS A 124 7.71 -2.35 -0.75
C HIS A 124 6.71 -1.96 -1.83
N ASN A 125 6.53 -2.76 -2.89
CA ASN A 125 5.49 -2.50 -3.89
C ASN A 125 4.12 -2.61 -3.23
N ARG A 126 3.86 -3.72 -2.54
CA ARG A 126 2.58 -3.92 -1.86
C ARG A 126 2.34 -2.88 -0.76
N LEU A 127 3.37 -2.51 0.00
CA LEU A 127 3.20 -1.45 1.00
C LEU A 127 2.86 -0.09 0.36
N LEU A 128 3.49 0.27 -0.76
CA LEU A 128 3.18 1.51 -1.48
C LEU A 128 1.76 1.51 -2.06
N GLU A 129 1.25 0.37 -2.52
CA GLU A 129 -0.15 0.25 -2.95
C GLU A 129 -1.15 0.58 -1.83
N LEU A 130 -0.74 0.40 -0.56
CA LEU A 130 -1.61 0.48 0.61
C LEU A 130 -1.53 1.79 1.39
N VAL A 131 -0.48 2.62 1.20
CA VAL A 131 -0.29 3.83 2.03
C VAL A 131 -1.39 4.88 1.89
N PHE A 132 -2.15 4.83 0.79
CA PHE A 132 -3.28 5.72 0.52
C PHE A 132 -4.63 4.98 0.43
N ALA A 133 -4.67 3.67 0.72
CA ALA A 133 -5.87 2.86 0.58
C ALA A 133 -6.85 3.09 1.75
N GLY A 134 -8.16 3.11 1.46
CA GLY A 134 -9.21 3.35 2.44
C GLY A 134 -9.03 4.64 3.25
N GLU A 135 -8.98 4.51 4.57
CA GLU A 135 -8.78 5.64 5.50
C GLU A 135 -7.29 5.94 5.76
N SER A 136 -6.35 5.26 5.11
CA SER A 136 -4.92 5.50 5.32
C SER A 136 -4.43 6.69 4.52
N ASP A 137 -3.96 7.75 5.18
CA ASP A 137 -3.32 8.91 4.56
C ASP A 137 -1.83 8.99 4.92
N ALA A 138 -1.11 7.87 4.76
CA ALA A 138 0.24 7.66 5.31
C ALA A 138 1.36 8.34 4.50
N TYR A 139 1.35 9.69 4.49
CA TYR A 139 2.34 10.50 3.79
C TYR A 139 3.77 10.33 4.34
N ALA A 140 3.96 10.08 5.63
CA ALA A 140 5.30 9.91 6.20
C ALA A 140 5.93 8.59 5.74
N ILE A 141 5.16 7.50 5.70
CA ILE A 141 5.59 6.22 5.11
C ILE A 141 5.83 6.40 3.62
N PHE A 142 4.92 7.03 2.87
CA PHE A 142 5.12 7.31 1.45
C PHE A 142 6.45 8.04 1.19
N ASN A 143 6.70 9.15 1.89
CA ASN A 143 7.93 9.93 1.76
C ASN A 143 9.18 9.18 2.22
N PHE A 144 9.02 8.21 3.12
CA PHE A 144 10.09 7.32 3.53
C PHE A 144 10.39 6.27 2.45
N LEU A 145 9.38 5.63 1.88
CA LEU A 145 9.54 4.55 0.90
C LEU A 145 10.02 5.06 -0.46
N LEU A 146 9.39 6.12 -0.98
CA LEU A 146 9.58 6.58 -2.35
C LEU A 146 11.06 6.79 -2.74
N PRO A 147 11.91 7.51 -1.97
CA PRO A 147 13.33 7.70 -2.32
C PRO A 147 14.21 6.45 -2.16
N ARG A 148 13.73 5.39 -1.50
CA ARG A 148 14.55 4.23 -1.13
C ARG A 148 14.48 3.08 -2.12
N TYR A 149 13.38 2.96 -2.85
CA TYR A 149 13.13 1.79 -3.70
C TYR A 149 12.79 2.18 -5.14
N ALA A 150 13.06 1.24 -6.05
CA ALA A 150 12.50 1.23 -7.39
C ALA A 150 11.18 0.47 -7.33
N PHE A 151 10.08 1.14 -7.69
CA PHE A 151 8.74 0.57 -7.64
C PHE A 151 8.30 0.09 -9.01
N SER A 152 7.41 -0.90 -9.01
CA SER A 152 6.71 -1.33 -10.23
C SER A 152 5.76 -0.24 -10.72
N HIS A 153 5.45 -0.27 -12.02
CA HIS A 153 4.41 0.61 -12.59
C HIS A 153 3.06 0.41 -11.89
N LYS A 154 2.72 -0.84 -11.55
CA LYS A 154 1.52 -1.18 -10.78
C LYS A 154 1.48 -0.44 -9.45
N ALA A 155 2.52 -0.56 -8.62
CA ALA A 155 2.52 0.05 -7.29
C ALA A 155 2.40 1.57 -7.35
N LEU A 156 3.07 2.22 -8.30
CA LEU A 156 2.98 3.66 -8.52
C LEU A 156 1.58 4.08 -9.00
N ALA A 157 0.99 3.33 -9.94
CA ALA A 157 -0.33 3.62 -10.50
C ALA A 157 -1.45 3.40 -9.47
N THR A 158 -1.38 2.32 -8.69
CA THR A 158 -2.33 2.05 -7.60
C THR A 158 -2.25 3.11 -6.50
N ALA A 159 -1.05 3.54 -6.10
CA ALA A 159 -0.92 4.63 -5.14
C ALA A 159 -1.51 5.96 -5.67
N ALA A 160 -1.31 6.25 -6.96
CA ALA A 160 -1.94 7.41 -7.61
C ALA A 160 -3.47 7.27 -7.66
N ALA A 161 -3.98 6.09 -8.01
CA ALA A 161 -5.40 5.78 -8.04
C ALA A 161 -6.06 6.03 -6.68
N CYS A 162 -5.46 5.53 -5.60
CA CYS A 162 -5.91 5.78 -4.24
C CYS A 162 -5.99 7.30 -3.91
N LEU A 163 -5.01 8.11 -4.33
CA LEU A 163 -5.04 9.56 -4.09
C LEU A 163 -6.21 10.26 -4.80
N PHE A 164 -6.58 9.78 -5.99
CA PHE A 164 -7.74 10.28 -6.73
C PHE A 164 -9.04 9.79 -6.12
N TYR A 165 -9.17 8.48 -5.94
CA TYR A 165 -10.36 7.81 -5.44
C TYR A 165 -10.76 8.26 -4.03
N ASN A 166 -9.80 8.41 -3.12
CA ASN A 166 -10.05 8.87 -1.74
C ASN A 166 -10.00 10.40 -1.59
N GLU A 167 -9.99 11.15 -2.71
CA GLU A 167 -9.97 12.62 -2.73
C GLU A 167 -8.78 13.28 -2.01
N TYR A 168 -7.74 12.53 -1.68
CA TYR A 168 -6.56 13.05 -0.98
C TYR A 168 -5.80 14.11 -1.78
N HIS A 169 -5.91 14.07 -3.11
CA HIS A 169 -5.41 15.11 -4.01
C HIS A 169 -6.04 16.50 -3.76
N LEU A 170 -7.14 16.63 -3.02
CA LEU A 170 -7.73 17.94 -2.69
C LEU A 170 -6.96 18.69 -1.59
N ASN A 171 -6.07 18.01 -0.86
CA ASN A 171 -5.26 18.63 0.17
C ASN A 171 -3.79 18.84 -0.28
N GLY A 172 -3.08 19.74 0.41
CA GLY A 172 -1.72 20.12 0.02
C GLY A 172 -0.68 18.99 0.14
N ALA A 173 -0.90 17.97 0.98
CA ALA A 173 -0.01 16.82 1.11
C ALA A 173 -0.24 15.81 -0.03
N GLY A 174 -1.50 15.56 -0.39
CA GLY A 174 -1.86 14.72 -1.53
C GLY A 174 -1.37 15.28 -2.86
N GLU A 175 -1.47 16.59 -3.09
CA GLU A 175 -0.89 17.21 -4.29
C GLU A 175 0.63 17.03 -4.37
N GLN A 176 1.33 17.13 -3.22
CA GLN A 176 2.77 16.87 -3.18
C GLN A 176 3.10 15.40 -3.45
N ALA A 177 2.31 14.48 -2.90
CA ALA A 177 2.46 13.05 -3.15
C ALA A 177 2.22 12.71 -4.63
N LEU A 178 1.17 13.26 -5.23
CA LEU A 178 0.89 13.11 -6.66
C LEU A 178 2.01 13.68 -7.52
N ALA A 179 2.51 14.88 -7.22
CA ALA A 179 3.65 15.46 -7.93
C ALA A 179 4.91 14.57 -7.81
N ALA A 180 5.14 13.97 -6.63
CA ALA A 180 6.25 13.05 -6.42
C ALA A 180 6.07 11.76 -7.25
N LEU A 181 4.87 11.19 -7.32
CA LEU A 181 4.55 10.06 -8.18
C LEU A 181 4.78 10.41 -9.66
N LEU A 182 4.25 11.53 -10.14
CA LEU A 182 4.44 12.00 -11.52
C LEU A 182 5.93 12.15 -11.87
N SER A 183 6.74 12.67 -10.93
CA SER A 183 8.19 12.79 -11.11
C SER A 183 8.92 11.44 -11.26
N ARG A 184 8.28 10.34 -10.84
CA ARG A 184 8.78 8.96 -11.02
C ARG A 184 8.35 8.32 -12.34
N GLY A 185 7.64 9.04 -13.20
CA GLY A 185 7.22 8.52 -14.50
C GLY A 185 6.15 7.44 -14.35
N ILE A 186 5.09 7.72 -13.60
CA ILE A 186 3.92 6.82 -13.57
C ILE A 186 3.38 6.63 -14.99
N ALA A 187 3.01 5.40 -15.31
CA ALA A 187 2.29 5.09 -16.55
C ALA A 187 0.84 5.55 -16.35
N LEU A 188 0.50 6.72 -16.91
CA LEU A 188 -0.83 7.30 -16.77
C LEU A 188 -1.92 6.49 -17.49
N ASP A 189 -1.50 5.69 -18.47
CA ASP A 189 -2.27 4.71 -19.24
C ASP A 189 -2.23 3.29 -18.62
N TYR A 190 -1.73 3.14 -17.39
CA TYR A 190 -1.65 1.83 -16.73
C TYR A 190 -3.05 1.20 -16.61
N CYS A 191 -3.20 0.00 -17.17
CA CYS A 191 -4.41 -0.82 -17.04
C CYS A 191 -4.39 -1.63 -15.74
N PHE A 192 -5.49 -1.57 -15.00
CA PHE A 192 -5.69 -2.35 -13.79
C PHE A 192 -6.05 -3.80 -14.13
N ASP A 193 -5.74 -4.71 -13.21
CA ASP A 193 -6.23 -6.08 -13.30
C ASP A 193 -7.73 -6.09 -12.95
N ASP A 194 -8.55 -6.88 -13.65
CA ASP A 194 -10.00 -6.96 -13.43
C ASP A 194 -10.36 -7.29 -11.97
N ASP A 195 -9.57 -8.14 -11.32
CA ASP A 195 -9.76 -8.56 -9.92
C ASP A 195 -9.22 -7.55 -8.88
N SER A 196 -8.70 -6.40 -9.32
CA SER A 196 -8.18 -5.36 -8.42
C SER A 196 -9.27 -4.40 -7.94
N GLU A 197 -8.99 -3.65 -6.86
CA GLU A 197 -9.89 -2.62 -6.31
C GLU A 197 -10.33 -1.57 -7.34
N PHE A 198 -9.52 -1.36 -8.38
CA PHE A 198 -9.78 -0.38 -9.44
C PHE A 198 -10.10 -1.03 -10.79
N GLY A 199 -10.38 -2.34 -10.84
CA GLY A 199 -10.64 -3.08 -12.07
C GLY A 199 -11.79 -2.52 -12.89
N GLU A 200 -12.85 -2.04 -12.24
CA GLU A 200 -14.04 -1.43 -12.88
C GLU A 200 -13.71 -0.15 -13.67
N TYR A 201 -12.62 0.54 -13.32
CA TYR A 201 -12.14 1.70 -14.08
C TYR A 201 -11.35 1.34 -15.33
N ALA A 202 -10.95 0.08 -15.50
CA ALA A 202 -10.04 -0.44 -16.52
C ALA A 202 -8.60 0.14 -16.50
N CYS A 203 -8.42 1.46 -16.38
CA CYS A 203 -7.12 2.10 -16.34
C CYS A 203 -7.09 3.38 -15.48
N LEU A 204 -5.88 3.82 -15.14
CA LEU A 204 -5.67 5.01 -14.31
C LEU A 204 -6.24 6.28 -14.98
N ALA A 205 -6.15 6.40 -16.30
CA ALA A 205 -6.70 7.54 -17.03
C ALA A 205 -8.21 7.71 -16.82
N ALA A 206 -8.96 6.61 -16.95
CA ALA A 206 -10.40 6.57 -16.74
C ALA A 206 -10.79 6.91 -15.30
N LEU A 207 -10.04 6.40 -14.31
CA LEU A 207 -10.23 6.77 -12.90
C LEU A 207 -10.02 8.27 -12.67
N ILE A 208 -8.95 8.85 -13.24
CA ILE A 208 -8.68 10.30 -13.13
C ILE A 208 -9.79 11.10 -13.82
N PHE A 209 -10.30 10.63 -14.97
CA PHE A 209 -11.41 11.29 -15.67
C PHE A 209 -12.64 11.40 -14.77
N GLY A 210 -13.05 10.30 -14.11
CA GLY A 210 -14.24 10.27 -13.27
C GLY A 210 -14.10 11.04 -11.94
N HIS A 211 -12.93 10.97 -11.30
CA HIS A 211 -12.72 11.58 -9.97
C HIS A 211 -12.17 13.01 -10.01
N ASN A 212 -11.36 13.35 -11.03
CA ASN A 212 -10.78 14.69 -11.15
C ASN A 212 -10.57 15.08 -12.62
N PRO A 213 -11.66 15.42 -13.34
CA PRO A 213 -11.61 15.82 -14.75
C PRO A 213 -10.73 17.05 -14.99
N LYS A 214 -10.59 17.94 -14.01
CA LYS A 214 -9.70 19.10 -14.12
C LYS A 214 -8.24 18.66 -14.20
N ARG A 215 -7.83 17.69 -13.37
CA ARG A 215 -6.47 17.13 -13.41
C ARG A 215 -6.27 16.27 -14.65
N PHE A 216 -7.29 15.53 -15.07
CA PHE A 216 -7.29 14.83 -16.36
C PHE A 216 -6.92 15.79 -17.50
N ASN A 217 -7.61 16.93 -17.60
CA ASN A 217 -7.37 17.94 -18.64
C ASN A 217 -5.93 18.49 -18.63
N GLN A 218 -5.32 18.60 -17.45
CA GLN A 218 -3.94 19.05 -17.30
C GLN A 218 -2.94 17.99 -17.77
N LEU A 219 -3.17 16.72 -17.38
CA LEU A 219 -2.25 15.62 -17.68
C LEU A 219 -2.31 15.20 -19.15
N TYR A 220 -3.47 15.33 -19.79
CA TYR A 220 -3.72 14.92 -21.18
C TYR A 220 -3.91 16.11 -22.12
N ALA A 221 -3.36 17.28 -21.78
CA ALA A 221 -3.49 18.50 -22.59
C ALA A 221 -3.06 18.33 -24.06
N ASP A 222 -2.07 17.46 -24.29
CA ASP A 222 -1.51 17.17 -25.62
C ASP A 222 -2.27 16.08 -26.39
N GLY A 223 -3.36 15.54 -25.82
CA GLY A 223 -4.16 14.47 -26.38
C GLY A 223 -3.80 13.09 -25.86
N VAL A 224 -4.53 12.09 -26.35
CA VAL A 224 -4.38 10.67 -26.00
C VAL A 224 -4.39 9.79 -27.24
N GLU A 225 -3.85 8.58 -27.12
CA GLU A 225 -3.97 7.57 -28.16
C GLU A 225 -5.39 6.95 -28.19
N GLN A 226 -5.86 6.60 -29.39
CA GLN A 226 -7.17 5.95 -29.57
C GLN A 226 -7.32 4.69 -28.71
N ALA A 227 -6.25 3.88 -28.60
CA ALA A 227 -6.28 2.64 -27.84
C ALA A 227 -6.60 2.84 -26.35
N LEU A 228 -6.20 3.99 -25.77
CA LEU A 228 -6.55 4.31 -24.39
C LEU A 228 -8.05 4.59 -24.25
N VAL A 229 -8.61 5.36 -25.18
CA VAL A 229 -10.03 5.73 -25.24
C VAL A 229 -10.94 4.54 -25.49
N ASP A 230 -10.50 3.62 -26.35
CA ASP A 230 -11.22 2.37 -26.63
C ASP A 230 -11.28 1.44 -25.40
N GLY A 231 -10.35 1.61 -24.46
CA GLY A 231 -10.30 0.86 -23.21
C GLY A 231 -11.19 1.42 -22.09
N PHE A 232 -11.85 2.56 -22.29
CA PHE A 232 -12.72 3.15 -21.26
C PHE A 232 -14.07 2.43 -21.24
N ASP A 233 -14.52 2.03 -20.06
CA ASP A 233 -15.92 1.65 -19.83
C ASP A 233 -16.76 2.92 -19.70
N TRP A 234 -17.22 3.44 -20.85
CA TRP A 234 -18.00 4.66 -20.93
C TRP A 234 -19.31 4.57 -20.16
N SER A 235 -19.98 3.41 -20.17
CA SER A 235 -21.20 3.21 -19.42
C SER A 235 -20.96 3.42 -17.94
N PHE A 236 -19.97 2.74 -17.36
CA PHE A 236 -19.59 2.89 -15.95
C PHE A 236 -19.18 4.32 -15.60
N LEU A 237 -18.26 4.90 -16.38
CA LEU A 237 -17.73 6.26 -16.12
C LEU A 237 -18.82 7.33 -16.13
N LEU A 238 -19.82 7.19 -16.99
CA LEU A 238 -20.89 8.16 -17.13
C LEU A 238 -22.03 7.95 -16.13
N THR A 239 -22.21 6.76 -15.55
CA THR A 239 -23.27 6.48 -14.59
C THR A 239 -22.83 6.65 -13.14
N GLU A 240 -21.62 6.22 -12.80
CA GLU A 240 -21.15 6.16 -11.41
C GLU A 240 -20.60 7.50 -10.88
N HIS A 241 -20.36 8.47 -11.77
CA HIS A 241 -19.81 9.78 -11.39
C HIS A 241 -20.83 10.90 -11.52
N GLU A 242 -20.73 11.94 -10.68
CA GLU A 242 -21.44 13.20 -10.93
C GLU A 242 -20.70 13.99 -12.02
N LEU A 243 -21.31 14.05 -13.21
CA LEU A 243 -20.71 14.75 -14.34
C LEU A 243 -20.77 16.26 -14.14
N THR A 244 -19.71 16.94 -14.59
CA THR A 244 -19.54 18.39 -14.46
C THR A 244 -19.13 19.02 -15.79
N LEU A 245 -19.00 20.35 -15.85
CA LEU A 245 -18.50 21.02 -17.04
C LEU A 245 -17.05 20.62 -17.37
N GLU A 246 -16.23 20.36 -16.36
CA GLU A 246 -14.86 19.89 -16.54
C GLU A 246 -14.82 18.52 -17.23
N HIS A 247 -15.81 17.65 -16.99
CA HIS A 247 -15.96 16.39 -17.72
C HIS A 247 -16.28 16.64 -19.20
N ILE A 248 -17.15 17.61 -19.49
CA ILE A 248 -17.44 18.01 -20.88
C ILE A 248 -16.20 18.60 -21.55
N GLU A 249 -15.40 19.38 -20.84
CA GLU A 249 -14.10 19.87 -21.33
C GLU A 249 -13.12 18.73 -21.60
N ALA A 250 -13.09 17.69 -20.75
CA ALA A 250 -12.28 16.50 -20.95
C ALA A 250 -12.71 15.73 -22.20
N LEU A 251 -14.02 15.54 -22.42
CA LEU A 251 -14.54 14.94 -23.65
C LEU A 251 -14.14 15.76 -24.90
N LYS A 252 -14.22 17.10 -24.81
CA LYS A 252 -13.78 17.99 -25.91
C LYS A 252 -12.27 17.94 -26.17
N LEU A 253 -11.48 17.63 -25.16
CA LEU A 253 -10.05 17.44 -25.30
C LEU A 253 -9.76 16.10 -25.97
N LEU A 254 -10.42 15.03 -25.52
CA LEU A 254 -10.27 13.69 -26.08
C LEU A 254 -10.68 13.64 -27.56
N SER A 255 -11.76 14.32 -27.93
CA SER A 255 -12.26 14.35 -29.32
C SER A 255 -11.30 14.99 -30.33
N ARG A 256 -10.27 15.70 -29.87
CA ARG A 256 -9.22 16.27 -30.73
C ARG A 256 -8.23 15.21 -31.22
N SER A 257 -8.06 14.13 -30.47
CA SER A 257 -7.05 13.10 -30.72
C SER A 257 -7.62 11.69 -30.89
N ALA A 258 -8.87 11.45 -30.47
CA ALA A 258 -9.51 10.15 -30.52
C ALA A 258 -11.01 10.27 -30.85
N ALA A 259 -11.57 9.25 -31.49
CA ALA A 259 -13.00 9.07 -31.66
C ALA A 259 -13.65 8.69 -30.33
N LEU A 260 -14.80 9.31 -30.04
CA LEU A 260 -15.61 9.07 -28.84
C LEU A 260 -16.95 8.42 -29.21
N PRO A 261 -17.57 7.64 -28.30
CA PRO A 261 -18.93 7.15 -28.49
C PRO A 261 -19.95 8.27 -28.20
N ILE A 262 -20.05 9.23 -29.13
CA ILE A 262 -20.85 10.45 -28.98
C ILE A 262 -22.34 10.15 -28.71
N ASP A 263 -22.87 9.11 -29.33
CA ASP A 263 -24.27 8.70 -29.15
C ASP A 263 -24.52 8.19 -27.72
N GLU A 264 -23.69 7.28 -27.23
CA GLU A 264 -23.77 6.72 -25.86
C GLU A 264 -23.63 7.82 -24.79
N ILE A 265 -22.63 8.69 -24.93
CA ILE A 265 -22.42 9.82 -24.02
C ILE A 265 -23.65 10.74 -24.03
N GLY A 266 -24.15 11.06 -25.22
CA GLY A 266 -25.28 11.95 -25.39
C GLY A 266 -26.60 11.38 -24.85
N GLU A 267 -26.82 10.07 -24.98
CA GLU A 267 -27.96 9.37 -24.37
C GLU A 267 -27.86 9.41 -22.84
N CYS A 268 -26.69 9.13 -22.26
CA CYS A 268 -26.52 9.18 -20.81
C CYS A 268 -26.81 10.58 -20.22
N LEU A 269 -26.27 11.64 -20.85
CA LEU A 269 -26.52 13.02 -20.42
C LEU A 269 -28.02 13.38 -20.47
N LEU A 270 -28.74 12.88 -21.48
CA LEU A 270 -30.19 13.08 -21.63
C LEU A 270 -30.98 12.33 -20.54
N GLU A 271 -30.66 11.05 -20.30
CA GLU A 271 -31.33 10.21 -19.30
C GLU A 271 -31.15 10.76 -17.88
N ARG A 272 -29.97 11.28 -17.56
CA ARG A 272 -29.66 11.93 -16.28
C ARG A 272 -30.21 13.34 -16.15
N LYS A 273 -30.86 13.86 -17.20
CA LYS A 273 -31.45 15.21 -17.25
C LYS A 273 -30.43 16.32 -17.02
N TYR A 274 -29.19 16.14 -17.47
CA TYR A 274 -28.14 17.16 -17.38
C TYR A 274 -28.24 18.15 -18.54
N GLU A 275 -29.32 18.93 -18.59
CA GLU A 275 -29.63 19.85 -19.71
C GLU A 275 -28.47 20.82 -20.03
N ALA A 276 -27.85 21.39 -19.00
CA ALA A 276 -26.72 22.32 -19.17
C ALA A 276 -25.47 21.64 -19.73
N LEU A 277 -25.17 20.41 -19.29
CA LEU A 277 -24.03 19.64 -19.78
C LEU A 277 -24.29 19.12 -21.19
N LEU A 278 -25.51 18.67 -21.49
CA LEU A 278 -25.94 18.25 -22.82
C LEU A 278 -25.79 19.38 -23.83
N ALA A 279 -26.25 20.60 -23.48
CA ALA A 279 -26.07 21.77 -24.34
C ALA A 279 -24.59 22.12 -24.56
N ALA A 280 -23.74 21.96 -23.54
CA ALA A 280 -22.30 22.14 -23.68
C ALA A 280 -21.63 21.02 -24.51
N PHE A 281 -22.17 19.80 -24.46
CA PHE A 281 -21.71 18.63 -25.19
C PHE A 281 -22.11 18.68 -26.66
N ASP A 282 -23.27 19.24 -27.02
CA ASP A 282 -23.80 19.26 -28.40
C ASP A 282 -22.83 19.88 -29.44
N SER A 283 -21.85 20.68 -29.01
CA SER A 283 -20.75 21.12 -29.90
C SER A 283 -19.85 20.01 -30.43
N LEU A 284 -19.97 18.78 -29.90
CA LEU A 284 -19.24 17.57 -30.31
C LEU A 284 -20.07 16.64 -31.21
N ARG A 285 -21.37 16.89 -31.37
CA ARG A 285 -22.26 16.20 -32.30
C ARG A 285 -22.21 16.85 -33.69
#